data_AF-A0A3S3RCK9-F1
#
_entry.id   AF-A0A3S3RCK9-F1
#
_cell.length_a   1.000
_cell.length_b   1.000
_cell.length_c   1.000
_cell.angle_alpha   90.00
_cell.angle_beta   90.00
_cell.angle_gamma   90.00
#
_symmetry.space_group_name_H-M   'P 1'
#
loop_
_entity.id
_entity.type
_entity.pdbx_description
1 polymer ?
#
loop_
_entity_poly.entity_id
_entity_poly.type
_entity_poly.pdbx_seq_one_letter_code
_entity_poly.pdbx_strand_id
1 'polypeptide(L)'
;GHGVKEILVACPSCYRVFKDYSEDLQVKTVYEHFAETSLPPSSNIPATITIHDPCSTRDEQQIHAAIRQLAESKLLTIDEMKYVGTKTLCCGEGGTVGCVNPDYSANWGIRRKETAGGNRIITYCAGCANILGFVNPTSHIIDLFFDPQAALAGKTKIAKAPWTYLNRLFLKSYFKKRIDAAVSRERTFTGENRSKTGAFKRVGILFALVALIIAVRMSIAP
;
A
#
# COMPACT_ATOMS: atom_id res chain seq x y z
N GLY A 1 29.78 -0.38 0.73
CA GLY A 1 28.43 -0.62 0.16
C GLY A 1 28.52 -1.14 -1.27
N HIS A 2 27.41 -1.55 -1.88
CA HIS A 2 27.38 -2.08 -3.27
C HIS A 2 27.36 -1.00 -4.37
N GLY A 3 27.88 0.21 -4.10
CA GLY A 3 27.92 1.30 -5.09
C GLY A 3 26.58 1.95 -5.44
N VAL A 4 25.48 1.58 -4.77
CA VAL A 4 24.16 2.20 -4.97
C VAL A 4 24.21 3.67 -4.52
N LYS A 5 23.73 4.58 -5.39
CA LYS A 5 23.70 6.04 -5.14
C LYS A 5 22.30 6.62 -5.03
N GLU A 6 21.32 5.98 -5.67
CA GLU A 6 19.93 6.41 -5.66
C GLU A 6 19.03 5.24 -5.27
N ILE A 7 17.98 5.52 -4.51
CA ILE A 7 16.91 4.58 -4.18
C ILE A 7 15.55 5.16 -4.55
N LEU A 8 14.78 4.37 -5.29
CA LEU A 8 13.38 4.66 -5.59
C LEU A 8 12.46 3.97 -4.57
N VAL A 9 11.57 4.74 -3.95
CA VAL A 9 10.61 4.23 -2.96
C VAL A 9 9.17 4.55 -3.34
N ALA A 10 8.27 3.60 -3.11
CA ALA A 10 6.83 3.79 -3.34
C ALA A 10 6.06 4.16 -2.06
N CYS A 11 6.64 3.87 -0.89
CA CYS A 11 5.99 4.11 0.39
C CYS A 11 6.50 5.41 1.02
N PRO A 12 5.61 6.35 1.39
CA PRO A 12 5.96 7.59 2.09
C PRO A 12 6.73 7.38 3.40
N SER A 13 6.39 6.35 4.17
CA SER A 13 7.14 6.01 5.38
C SER A 13 8.54 5.49 5.07
N CYS A 14 8.71 4.73 3.97
CA CYS A 14 10.03 4.30 3.53
C CYS A 14 10.86 5.50 3.04
N TYR A 15 10.24 6.45 2.32
CA TYR A 15 10.90 7.69 1.92
C TYR A 15 11.49 8.40 3.13
N ARG A 16 10.66 8.64 4.16
CA ARG A 16 11.13 9.26 5.40
C ARG A 16 12.27 8.49 6.06
N VAL A 17 12.15 7.17 6.18
CA VAL A 17 13.20 6.33 6.80
C VAL A 17 14.52 6.44 6.03
N PHE A 18 14.51 6.33 4.71
CA PHE A 18 15.76 6.48 3.95
C PHE A 18 16.27 7.91 4.05
N LYS A 19 15.41 8.92 3.87
CA LYS A 19 15.83 10.33 3.96
C LYS A 19 16.46 10.68 5.32
N ASP A 20 15.89 10.21 6.42
CA ASP A 20 16.35 10.53 7.78
C ASP A 20 17.61 9.73 8.19
N TYR A 21 17.82 8.53 7.63
CA TYR A 21 18.83 7.58 8.12
C TYR A 21 19.85 7.13 7.07
N SER A 22 19.81 7.63 5.84
CA SER A 22 20.86 7.37 4.84
C SER A 22 21.56 8.67 4.43
N GLU A 23 22.81 8.81 4.84
CA GLU A 23 23.64 9.99 4.54
C GLU A 23 24.10 10.02 3.07
N ASP A 24 24.35 8.84 2.48
CA ASP A 24 24.99 8.71 1.15
C ASP A 24 24.03 8.37 -0.01
N LEU A 25 22.73 8.23 0.25
CA LEU A 25 21.75 7.84 -0.76
C LEU A 25 20.86 9.01 -1.16
N GLN A 26 20.77 9.27 -2.46
CA GLN A 26 19.69 10.06 -3.02
C GLN A 26 18.39 9.27 -2.90
N VAL A 27 17.40 9.83 -2.23
CA VAL A 27 16.08 9.20 -2.02
C VAL A 27 15.06 9.92 -2.88
N LYS A 28 14.39 9.16 -3.75
CA LYS A 28 13.37 9.69 -4.65
C LYS A 28 12.16 8.76 -4.65
N THR A 29 10.96 9.31 -4.77
CA THR A 29 9.77 8.47 -4.91
C THR A 29 9.60 7.97 -6.34
N VAL A 30 8.97 6.81 -6.49
CA VAL A 30 8.53 6.34 -7.82
C VAL A 30 7.57 7.32 -8.50
N TYR A 31 6.86 8.14 -7.72
CA TYR A 31 5.92 9.15 -8.23
C TYR A 31 6.64 10.32 -8.89
N GLU A 32 7.68 10.85 -8.23
CA GLU A 32 8.56 11.85 -8.85
C GLU A 32 9.18 11.29 -10.13
N HIS A 33 9.68 10.05 -10.09
CA HIS A 33 10.24 9.40 -11.27
C HIS A 33 9.23 9.27 -12.43
N PHE A 34 7.98 8.88 -12.15
CA PHE A 34 6.93 8.80 -13.17
C PHE A 34 6.47 10.16 -13.68
N ALA A 35 6.48 11.19 -12.83
CA ALA A 35 6.16 12.55 -13.23
C ALA A 35 7.18 13.10 -14.24
N GLU A 36 8.44 12.67 -14.15
CA GLU A 36 9.52 13.05 -15.08
C GLU A 36 9.56 12.19 -16.35
N THR A 37 9.34 10.89 -16.22
CA THR A 37 9.54 9.93 -17.33
C THR A 37 8.27 9.56 -18.09
N SER A 38 7.11 10.03 -17.61
CA SER A 38 5.76 9.65 -18.04
C SER A 38 5.37 8.20 -17.73
N LEU A 39 4.09 7.99 -17.45
CA LEU A 39 3.53 6.65 -17.26
C LEU A 39 3.23 6.00 -18.61
N PRO A 40 3.23 4.65 -18.69
CA PRO A 40 2.72 3.96 -19.86
C PRO A 40 1.26 4.39 -20.15
N PRO A 41 0.83 4.38 -21.43
CA PRO A 41 -0.53 4.73 -21.80
C PRO A 41 -1.54 3.87 -21.02
N SER A 42 -2.47 4.52 -20.36
CA SER A 42 -3.65 3.86 -19.80
C SER A 42 -4.87 4.74 -20.04
N SER A 43 -6.07 4.15 -19.94
CA SER A 43 -7.31 4.88 -20.23
C SER A 43 -7.45 6.11 -19.33
N ASN A 44 -7.76 7.25 -19.94
CA ASN A 44 -8.12 8.44 -19.20
C ASN A 44 -9.54 8.27 -18.67
N ILE A 45 -9.78 8.68 -17.43
CA ILE A 45 -11.12 8.66 -16.84
C ILE A 45 -11.38 10.00 -16.18
N PRO A 46 -12.17 10.87 -16.83
CA PRO A 46 -12.62 12.10 -16.22
C PRO A 46 -13.42 11.80 -14.95
N ALA A 47 -12.91 12.28 -13.81
CA ALA A 47 -13.58 12.19 -12.52
C ALA A 47 -13.07 13.29 -11.60
N THR A 48 -13.92 13.78 -10.72
CA THR A 48 -13.53 14.67 -9.62
C THR A 48 -13.07 13.82 -8.44
N ILE A 49 -11.88 14.10 -7.94
CA ILE A 49 -11.25 13.41 -6.81
C ILE A 49 -10.67 14.44 -5.85
N THR A 50 -10.30 14.00 -4.65
CA THR A 50 -9.50 14.79 -3.71
C THR A 50 -8.24 14.04 -3.32
N ILE A 51 -7.19 14.75 -2.91
CA ILE A 51 -5.90 14.13 -2.57
C ILE A 51 -5.67 14.17 -1.06
N HIS A 52 -5.33 13.02 -0.49
CA HIS A 52 -4.81 12.90 0.88
C HIS A 52 -3.30 12.69 0.85
N ASP A 53 -2.58 13.78 1.14
CA ASP A 53 -1.13 13.77 1.36
C ASP A 53 -0.80 13.06 2.69
N PRO A 54 -0.01 11.96 2.69
CA PRO A 54 0.38 11.23 3.89
C PRO A 54 1.28 12.07 4.80
N CYS A 55 1.06 11.95 6.11
CA CYS A 55 1.77 12.74 7.11
C CYS A 55 3.29 12.47 7.16
N SER A 56 3.76 11.31 6.71
CA SER A 56 5.19 10.96 6.68
C SER A 56 5.99 11.74 5.64
N THR A 57 5.33 12.32 4.62
CA THR A 57 5.93 13.16 3.58
C THR A 57 5.34 14.57 3.58
N ARG A 58 4.78 15.01 4.72
CA ARG A 58 4.08 16.30 4.86
C ARG A 58 4.92 17.49 4.38
N ASP A 59 6.22 17.46 4.62
CA ASP A 59 7.11 18.57 4.29
C ASP A 59 7.78 18.41 2.92
N GLU A 60 7.37 17.39 2.14
CA GLU A 60 7.93 17.05 0.83
C GLU A 60 7.04 17.58 -0.30
N GLN A 61 7.05 18.90 -0.50
CA GLN A 61 6.22 19.57 -1.50
C GLN A 61 6.47 19.06 -2.94
N GLN A 62 7.68 18.58 -3.23
CA GLN A 62 8.02 17.96 -4.51
C GLN A 62 7.24 16.67 -4.77
N ILE A 63 7.01 15.85 -3.73
CA ILE A 63 6.20 14.63 -3.82
C ILE A 63 4.73 15.03 -4.03
N HIS A 64 4.26 16.06 -3.32
CA HIS A 64 2.91 16.58 -3.45
C HIS A 64 2.61 17.07 -4.87
N ALA A 65 3.56 17.78 -5.48
CA ALA A 65 3.48 18.27 -6.85
C ALA A 65 3.47 17.10 -7.86
N ALA A 66 4.37 16.13 -7.70
CA ALA A 66 4.43 14.94 -8.56
C ALA A 66 3.10 14.18 -8.58
N ILE A 67 2.46 14.00 -7.42
CA ILE A 67 1.17 13.30 -7.32
C ILE A 67 0.07 14.06 -8.06
N ARG A 68 0.00 15.39 -7.93
CA ARG A 68 -0.99 16.23 -8.60
C ARG A 68 -0.78 16.21 -10.11
N GLN A 69 0.46 16.39 -10.56
CA GLN A 69 0.83 16.28 -11.98
C GLN A 69 0.42 14.92 -12.57
N LEU A 70 0.65 13.83 -11.84
CA LEU A 70 0.26 12.50 -12.32
C LEU A 70 -1.27 12.31 -12.35
N ALA A 71 -2.01 12.85 -11.38
CA ALA A 71 -3.47 12.80 -11.39
C ALA A 71 -4.06 13.61 -12.56
N GLU A 72 -3.56 14.83 -12.78
CA GLU A 72 -3.95 15.68 -13.91
C GLU A 72 -3.62 15.04 -15.25
N SER A 73 -2.50 14.31 -15.36
CA SER A 73 -2.14 13.53 -16.56
C SER A 73 -3.18 12.48 -16.95
N LYS A 74 -4.05 12.08 -16.02
CA LYS A 74 -5.17 11.15 -16.23
C LYS A 74 -6.52 11.84 -16.43
N LEU A 75 -6.52 13.17 -16.63
CA LEU A 75 -7.71 14.01 -16.74
C LEU A 75 -8.60 13.98 -15.49
N LEU A 76 -8.01 13.74 -14.32
CA LEU A 76 -8.71 13.87 -13.04
C LEU A 76 -8.78 15.33 -12.63
N THR A 77 -9.97 15.77 -12.20
CA THR A 77 -10.15 17.10 -11.60
C THR A 77 -9.92 16.97 -10.10
N ILE A 78 -9.00 17.77 -9.55
CA ILE A 78 -8.67 17.74 -8.13
C ILE A 78 -9.47 18.82 -7.41
N ASP A 79 -10.38 18.40 -6.54
CA ASP A 79 -11.08 19.25 -5.58
C ASP A 79 -10.42 19.09 -4.20
N GLU A 80 -9.58 20.05 -3.82
CA GLU A 80 -8.70 19.96 -2.65
C GLU A 80 -9.46 20.07 -1.33
N MET A 81 -9.06 19.25 -0.35
CA MET A 81 -9.59 19.37 1.00
C MET A 81 -9.09 20.66 1.69
N LYS A 82 -9.78 21.11 2.73
CA LYS A 82 -9.35 22.27 3.56
C LYS A 82 -7.90 22.16 4.07
N TYR A 83 -7.46 20.94 4.39
CA TYR A 83 -6.14 20.66 4.94
C TYR A 83 -5.40 19.68 4.01
N VAL A 84 -4.41 20.20 3.30
CA VAL A 84 -3.64 19.52 2.24
C VAL A 84 -2.16 19.87 2.34
N GLY A 85 -1.31 19.09 1.66
CA GLY A 85 0.13 19.31 1.63
C GLY A 85 0.76 19.42 3.03
N THR A 86 1.49 20.50 3.28
CA THR A 86 2.15 20.77 4.58
C THR A 86 1.16 20.92 5.74
N LYS A 87 -0.13 21.16 5.45
CA LYS A 87 -1.20 21.27 6.45
C LYS A 87 -1.99 19.97 6.62
N THR A 88 -1.61 18.87 5.94
CA THR A 88 -2.36 17.61 5.96
C THR A 88 -2.55 17.06 7.38
N LEU A 89 -3.75 16.57 7.67
CA LEU A 89 -4.06 15.90 8.94
C LEU A 89 -3.75 14.40 8.84
N CYS A 90 -3.51 13.73 9.97
CA CYS A 90 -3.34 12.29 10.01
C CYS A 90 -4.61 11.55 9.51
N CYS A 91 -4.44 10.37 8.92
CA CYS A 91 -5.54 9.45 8.57
C CYS A 91 -5.97 8.53 9.73
N GLY A 92 -5.13 8.41 10.76
CA GLY A 92 -5.34 7.58 11.95
C GLY A 92 -4.62 6.23 11.97
N GLU A 93 -4.06 5.77 10.85
CA GLU A 93 -3.36 4.47 10.81
C GLU A 93 -1.99 4.48 11.51
N GLY A 94 -1.24 5.57 11.35
CA GLY A 94 0.16 5.64 11.79
C GLY A 94 0.36 5.55 13.30
N GLY A 95 1.56 5.12 13.72
CA GLY A 95 1.95 5.09 15.13
C GLY A 95 1.20 4.05 15.98
N THR A 96 0.48 3.12 15.35
CA THR A 96 -0.32 2.08 16.02
C THR A 96 -1.39 2.62 16.98
N VAL A 97 -1.83 3.88 16.78
CA VAL A 97 -2.79 4.54 17.67
C VAL A 97 -4.09 3.73 17.77
N GLY A 98 -4.56 3.14 16.66
CA GLY A 98 -5.76 2.31 16.66
C GLY A 98 -5.69 1.06 17.54
N CYS A 99 -4.49 0.57 17.88
CA CYS A 99 -4.32 -0.56 18.80
C CYS A 99 -4.43 -0.15 20.28
N VAL A 100 -4.18 1.12 20.58
CA VAL A 100 -4.19 1.66 21.95
C VAL A 100 -5.49 2.41 22.23
N ASN A 101 -5.94 3.22 21.28
CA ASN A 101 -7.15 4.03 21.37
C ASN A 101 -7.86 4.10 20.00
N PRO A 102 -8.76 3.14 19.70
CA PRO A 102 -9.42 3.03 18.40
C PRO A 102 -10.34 4.22 18.11
N ASP A 103 -11.03 4.76 19.12
CA ASP A 103 -11.92 5.90 18.95
C ASP A 103 -11.16 7.15 18.53
N TYR A 104 -9.99 7.37 19.13
CA TYR A 104 -9.12 8.49 18.77
C TYR A 104 -8.59 8.38 17.34
N SER A 105 -8.19 7.17 16.93
CA SER A 105 -7.82 6.87 15.55
C SER A 105 -8.97 7.12 14.57
N ALA A 106 -10.18 6.66 14.91
CA ALA A 106 -11.37 6.80 14.08
C ALA A 106 -11.76 8.27 13.85
N ASN A 107 -11.62 9.11 14.86
CA ASN A 107 -11.92 10.54 14.77
C ASN A 107 -11.13 11.26 13.67
N TRP A 108 -9.88 10.87 13.41
CA TRP A 108 -9.10 11.43 12.31
C TRP A 108 -9.64 10.99 10.94
N GLY A 109 -10.03 9.72 10.80
CA GLY A 109 -10.68 9.22 9.58
C GLY A 109 -12.00 9.94 9.29
N ILE A 110 -12.84 10.15 10.31
CA ILE A 110 -14.11 10.89 10.20
C ILE A 110 -13.85 12.32 9.74
N ARG A 111 -12.92 13.04 10.40
CA ARG A 111 -12.53 14.39 9.97
C ARG A 111 -12.06 14.42 8.52
N ARG A 112 -11.32 13.38 8.07
CA ARG A 112 -10.91 13.32 6.65
C ARG A 112 -12.08 13.16 5.72
N LYS A 113 -13.02 12.26 6.03
CA LYS A 113 -14.26 12.08 5.27
C LYS A 113 -15.04 13.38 5.15
N GLU A 114 -15.23 14.10 6.25
CA GLU A 114 -15.94 15.39 6.27
C GLU A 114 -15.28 16.41 5.35
N THR A 115 -13.95 16.56 5.44
CA THR A 115 -13.21 17.50 4.59
C THR A 115 -13.10 17.07 3.13
N ALA A 116 -13.32 15.79 2.82
CA ALA A 116 -13.33 15.28 1.45
C ALA A 116 -14.61 15.68 0.70
N GLY A 117 -15.66 16.14 1.39
CA GLY A 117 -16.85 16.71 0.75
C GLY A 117 -17.63 15.73 -0.13
N GLY A 118 -17.47 14.41 0.08
CA GLY A 118 -18.07 13.37 -0.75
C GLY A 118 -17.22 12.94 -1.95
N ASN A 119 -16.09 13.60 -2.21
CA ASN A 119 -15.16 13.18 -3.25
C ASN A 119 -14.43 11.88 -2.86
N ARG A 120 -14.08 11.07 -3.86
CA ARG A 120 -13.16 9.94 -3.67
C ARG A 120 -11.80 10.48 -3.26
N ILE A 121 -11.23 9.90 -2.19
CA ILE A 121 -9.88 10.23 -1.73
C ILE A 121 -8.87 9.41 -2.53
N ILE A 122 -7.87 10.09 -3.07
CA ILE A 122 -6.69 9.48 -3.66
C ILE A 122 -5.51 9.72 -2.73
N THR A 123 -4.76 8.67 -2.44
CA THR A 123 -3.55 8.77 -1.61
C THR A 123 -2.44 7.93 -2.22
N TYR A 124 -1.21 8.12 -1.74
CA TYR A 124 -0.02 7.40 -2.17
C TYR A 124 0.66 6.70 -0.99
N CYS A 125 -0.12 6.41 0.06
CA CYS A 125 0.25 5.56 1.17
C CYS A 125 -0.75 4.41 1.29
N ALA A 126 -0.26 3.17 1.28
CA ALA A 126 -1.10 1.97 1.42
C ALA A 126 -1.85 1.92 2.78
N GLY A 127 -1.22 2.38 3.86
CA GLY A 127 -1.86 2.47 5.19
C GLY A 127 -3.02 3.46 5.20
N CYS A 128 -2.81 4.66 4.61
CA CYS A 128 -3.86 5.66 4.45
C CYS A 128 -5.01 5.13 3.57
N ALA A 129 -4.69 4.47 2.45
CA ALA A 129 -5.70 3.90 1.55
C ALA A 129 -6.56 2.84 2.27
N ASN A 130 -5.93 1.98 3.07
CA ASN A 130 -6.61 0.97 3.85
C ASN A 130 -7.53 1.57 4.92
N ILE A 131 -7.02 2.48 5.75
CA ILE A 131 -7.81 3.00 6.89
C ILE A 131 -8.94 3.95 6.43
N LEU A 132 -8.68 4.83 5.47
CA LEU A 132 -9.68 5.77 4.97
C LEU A 132 -10.74 5.04 4.13
N GLY A 133 -10.38 3.93 3.49
CA GLY A 133 -11.30 3.07 2.76
C GLY A 133 -12.48 2.54 3.59
N PHE A 134 -12.37 2.50 4.93
CA PHE A 134 -13.49 2.13 5.81
C PHE A 134 -14.54 3.24 5.96
N VAL A 135 -14.18 4.51 5.75
CA VAL A 135 -15.06 5.65 6.03
C VAL A 135 -15.43 6.46 4.78
N ASN A 136 -14.60 6.42 3.75
CA ASN A 136 -14.79 7.13 2.48
C ASN A 136 -14.24 6.31 1.31
N PRO A 137 -14.85 6.33 0.11
CA PRO A 137 -14.24 5.76 -1.08
C PRO A 137 -12.81 6.28 -1.24
N THR A 138 -11.84 5.37 -1.18
CA THR A 138 -10.42 5.70 -1.19
C THR A 138 -9.69 4.76 -2.13
N SER A 139 -8.77 5.27 -2.94
CA SER A 139 -7.92 4.48 -3.82
C SER A 139 -6.46 4.90 -3.69
N HIS A 140 -5.54 3.97 -3.93
CA HIS A 140 -4.15 4.32 -4.06
C HIS A 140 -3.88 4.88 -5.46
N ILE A 141 -2.99 5.88 -5.58
CA ILE A 141 -2.68 6.52 -6.87
C ILE A 141 -2.17 5.50 -7.91
N ILE A 142 -1.42 4.49 -7.47
CA ILE A 142 -0.94 3.39 -8.31
C ILE A 142 -2.11 2.62 -8.94
N ASP A 143 -3.21 2.40 -8.22
CA ASP A 143 -4.37 1.69 -8.76
C ASP A 143 -4.98 2.47 -9.93
N LEU A 144 -4.97 3.80 -9.87
CA LEU A 144 -5.41 4.65 -10.98
C LEU A 144 -4.52 4.55 -12.21
N PHE A 145 -3.23 4.21 -12.06
CA PHE A 145 -2.34 4.11 -13.21
C PHE A 145 -2.48 2.79 -13.93
N PHE A 146 -2.66 1.70 -13.18
CA PHE A 146 -2.69 0.34 -13.72
C PHE A 146 -4.10 -0.17 -14.04
N ASP A 147 -5.12 0.25 -13.27
CA ASP A 147 -6.53 -0.13 -13.50
C ASP A 147 -7.48 1.00 -13.05
N PRO A 148 -7.50 2.13 -13.80
CA PRO A 148 -8.27 3.31 -13.41
C PRO A 148 -9.78 3.03 -13.29
N GLN A 149 -10.32 2.15 -14.14
CA GLN A 149 -11.74 1.80 -14.12
C GLN A 149 -12.11 1.08 -12.82
N ALA A 150 -11.33 0.06 -12.43
CA ALA A 150 -11.58 -0.63 -11.17
C ALA A 150 -11.31 0.30 -9.98
N ALA A 151 -10.28 1.13 -10.03
CA ALA A 151 -9.92 2.05 -8.95
C ALA A 151 -11.02 3.07 -8.66
N LEU A 152 -11.60 3.70 -9.67
CA LEU A 152 -12.67 4.68 -9.50
C LEU A 152 -14.00 4.02 -9.12
N ALA A 153 -14.27 2.82 -9.62
CA ALA A 153 -15.44 2.02 -9.22
C ALA A 153 -15.33 1.41 -7.81
N GLY A 154 -14.19 1.55 -7.12
CA GLY A 154 -13.96 0.91 -5.82
C GLY A 154 -13.86 -0.61 -5.89
N LYS A 155 -13.46 -1.13 -7.06
CA LYS A 155 -13.37 -2.56 -7.39
C LYS A 155 -11.92 -3.05 -7.50
N THR A 156 -10.94 -2.27 -7.03
CA THR A 156 -9.53 -2.70 -6.97
C THR A 156 -9.41 -4.01 -6.23
N LYS A 157 -8.76 -4.99 -6.87
CA LYS A 157 -8.59 -6.33 -6.32
C LYS A 157 -7.41 -6.36 -5.35
N ILE A 158 -7.70 -6.50 -4.06
CA ILE A 158 -6.67 -6.75 -3.04
C ILE A 158 -6.52 -8.27 -2.88
N ALA A 159 -5.32 -8.77 -3.15
CA ALA A 159 -5.01 -10.18 -2.92
C ALA A 159 -5.13 -10.53 -1.43
N LYS A 160 -5.87 -11.59 -1.12
CA LYS A 160 -6.03 -12.13 0.24
C LYS A 160 -5.16 -13.37 0.41
N ALA A 161 -4.95 -13.81 1.66
CA ALA A 161 -4.37 -15.13 1.90
C ALA A 161 -5.28 -16.22 1.32
N PRO A 162 -4.73 -17.30 0.71
CA PRO A 162 -3.30 -17.58 0.53
C PRO A 162 -2.67 -16.94 -0.72
N TRP A 163 -3.48 -16.39 -1.63
CA TRP A 163 -3.04 -15.83 -2.92
C TRP A 163 -1.98 -14.75 -2.81
N THR A 164 -2.04 -13.88 -1.79
CA THR A 164 -0.98 -12.89 -1.54
C THR A 164 0.40 -13.53 -1.41
N TYR A 165 0.51 -14.68 -0.75
CA TYR A 165 1.79 -15.38 -0.59
C TYR A 165 2.23 -16.02 -1.90
N LEU A 166 1.30 -16.64 -2.64
CA LEU A 166 1.59 -17.21 -3.96
C LEU A 166 2.05 -16.13 -4.95
N ASN A 167 1.35 -14.99 -5.00
CA ASN A 167 1.73 -13.85 -5.83
C ASN A 167 3.13 -13.32 -5.49
N ARG A 168 3.50 -13.26 -4.20
CA ARG A 168 4.86 -12.89 -3.78
C ARG A 168 5.91 -13.89 -4.28
N LEU A 169 5.62 -15.19 -4.22
CA LEU A 169 6.52 -16.23 -4.73
C LEU A 169 6.66 -16.17 -6.25
N PHE A 170 5.56 -15.97 -6.98
CA PHE A 170 5.57 -15.80 -8.43
C PHE A 170 6.31 -14.54 -8.85
N LEU A 171 6.07 -13.40 -8.18
CA LEU A 171 6.75 -12.14 -8.45
C LEU A 171 8.27 -12.25 -8.20
N LYS A 172 8.66 -12.92 -7.12
CA LYS A 172 10.06 -13.21 -6.83
C LYS A 172 10.72 -14.05 -7.93
N SER A 173 10.05 -15.13 -8.36
CA SER A 173 10.52 -15.99 -9.46
C SER A 173 10.63 -15.20 -10.77
N TYR A 174 9.65 -14.34 -11.06
CA TYR A 174 9.65 -13.45 -12.20
C TYR A 174 10.86 -12.50 -12.19
N PHE A 175 11.13 -11.83 -11.08
CA PHE A 175 12.27 -10.92 -10.96
C PHE A 175 13.62 -11.63 -11.10
N LYS A 176 13.79 -12.80 -10.49
CA LYS A 176 15.03 -13.60 -10.64
C LYS A 176 15.34 -13.99 -12.09
N LYS A 177 14.30 -14.16 -12.92
CA LYS A 177 14.46 -14.56 -14.32
C LYS A 177 14.68 -13.39 -15.27
N ARG A 178 14.26 -12.18 -14.88
CA ARG A 178 14.17 -11.02 -15.80
C ARG A 178 15.01 -9.82 -15.39
N ILE A 179 15.42 -9.73 -14.13
CA ILE A 179 16.26 -8.65 -13.65
C ILE A 179 17.67 -9.21 -13.51
N ASP A 180 18.57 -8.75 -14.36
CA ASP A 180 20.01 -8.98 -14.22
C ASP A 180 20.58 -8.02 -13.17
N ALA A 181 20.28 -8.31 -11.90
CA ALA A 181 20.72 -7.48 -10.80
C ALA A 181 22.19 -7.76 -10.50
N ALA A 182 23.04 -6.74 -10.55
CA ALA A 182 24.45 -6.83 -10.16
C ALA A 182 24.63 -7.41 -8.75
N VAL A 183 23.66 -7.18 -7.86
CA VAL A 183 23.60 -7.78 -6.53
C VAL A 183 22.17 -8.22 -6.25
N SER A 184 21.98 -9.49 -5.90
CA SER A 184 20.71 -10.03 -5.44
C SER A 184 20.91 -10.69 -4.08
N ARG A 185 20.09 -10.32 -3.10
CA ARG A 185 20.12 -10.89 -1.75
C ARG A 185 18.72 -11.26 -1.30
N GLU A 186 18.59 -12.45 -0.73
CA GLU A 186 17.42 -12.83 0.03
C GLU A 186 17.74 -12.78 1.51
N ARG A 187 16.79 -12.33 2.33
CA ARG A 187 16.91 -12.41 3.78
C ARG A 187 16.74 -13.88 4.19
N THR A 188 17.86 -14.59 4.32
CA THR A 188 17.92 -15.93 4.91
C THR A 188 17.84 -15.82 6.42
N PHE A 189 16.65 -15.53 6.96
CA PHE A 189 16.42 -15.70 8.39
C PHE A 189 16.18 -17.18 8.68
N THR A 190 17.22 -17.88 9.12
CA THR A 190 17.09 -19.16 9.79
C THR A 190 16.88 -18.89 11.28
N GLY A 191 15.63 -18.74 11.71
CA GLY A 191 15.34 -18.94 13.13
C GLY A 191 15.85 -20.33 13.51
N GLU A 192 16.45 -20.47 14.69
CA GLU A 192 17.02 -21.74 15.20
C GLU A 192 16.21 -22.94 14.73
N ASN A 193 16.90 -23.94 14.18
CA ASN A 193 16.35 -25.18 13.62
C ASN A 193 15.24 -25.76 14.52
N ARG A 194 13.99 -25.32 14.33
CA ARG A 194 12.83 -26.01 14.90
C ARG A 194 12.77 -27.35 14.20
N SER A 195 13.03 -28.42 14.95
CA SER A 195 13.17 -29.76 14.40
C SER A 195 12.03 -30.09 13.42
N LYS A 196 12.37 -30.72 12.29
CA LYS A 196 11.40 -31.16 11.27
C LYS A 196 10.26 -32.00 11.86
N THR A 197 10.49 -32.61 13.02
CA THR A 197 9.54 -33.38 13.83
C THR A 197 8.31 -32.57 14.24
N GLY A 198 8.44 -31.25 14.44
CA GLY A 198 7.31 -30.36 14.77
C GLY A 198 6.40 -30.02 13.59
N ALA A 199 6.93 -30.04 12.36
CA ALA A 199 6.16 -29.70 11.15
C ALA A 199 5.17 -30.81 10.79
N PHE A 200 5.61 -32.08 10.81
CA PHE A 200 4.74 -33.23 10.56
C PHE A 200 3.60 -33.34 11.58
N LYS A 201 3.88 -33.09 12.87
CA LYS A 201 2.84 -33.03 13.91
C LYS A 201 1.80 -31.94 13.63
N ARG A 202 2.22 -30.75 13.19
CA ARG A 202 1.30 -29.65 12.85
C ARG A 202 0.44 -29.96 11.63
N VAL A 203 1.00 -30.59 10.60
CA VAL A 203 0.24 -31.05 9.43
C VAL A 203 -0.79 -32.10 9.84
N GLY A 204 -0.38 -33.08 10.66
CA GLY A 204 -1.31 -34.08 11.21
C GLY A 204 -2.45 -33.47 12.02
N ILE A 205 -2.16 -32.50 12.90
CA ILE A 205 -3.16 -31.77 13.67
C ILE A 205 -4.11 -30.99 12.74
N LEU A 206 -3.59 -30.35 11.70
CA LEU A 206 -4.41 -29.61 10.73
C LEU A 206 -5.38 -30.54 9.98
N PHE A 207 -4.89 -31.70 9.52
CA PHE A 207 -5.74 -32.73 8.89
C PHE A 207 -6.82 -33.25 9.84
N ALA A 208 -6.46 -33.50 11.11
CA ALA A 208 -7.42 -33.93 12.12
C ALA A 208 -8.51 -32.88 12.38
N LEU A 209 -8.15 -31.59 12.46
CA LEU A 209 -9.11 -30.50 12.61
C LEU A 209 -10.03 -30.35 11.40
N VAL A 210 -9.49 -30.46 10.18
CA VAL A 210 -10.30 -30.45 8.95
C VAL A 210 -11.26 -31.63 8.92
N ALA A 211 -10.79 -32.84 9.25
CA ALA A 211 -11.63 -34.03 9.32
C ALA A 211 -12.74 -33.91 10.37
N LEU A 212 -12.43 -33.36 11.55
CA LEU A 212 -13.42 -33.09 12.61
C LEU A 212 -14.49 -32.10 12.14
N ILE A 213 -14.10 -31.01 11.48
CA ILE A 213 -15.05 -30.02 10.94
C ILE A 213 -15.96 -30.68 9.90
N ILE A 214 -15.42 -31.51 9.01
CA ILE A 214 -16.20 -32.25 8.01
C ILE A 214 -17.19 -33.21 8.69
N ALA A 215 -16.73 -33.99 9.67
CA ALA A 215 -17.59 -34.93 10.40
C ALA A 215 -18.74 -34.21 11.11
N VAL A 216 -18.45 -33.13 11.83
CA VAL A 216 -19.47 -32.30 12.50
C VAL A 216 -20.47 -31.72 11.48
N ARG A 217 -20.01 -31.25 10.32
CA ARG A 217 -20.90 -30.74 9.26
C ARG A 217 -21.77 -31.84 8.65
N MET A 218 -21.26 -33.05 8.52
CA MET A 218 -22.02 -34.21 8.02
C MET A 218 -23.04 -34.71 9.04
N SER A 219 -22.76 -34.62 10.35
CA SER A 219 -23.69 -35.01 11.42
C SER A 219 -24.80 -33.99 11.69
N ILE A 220 -24.65 -32.74 11.22
CA ILE A 220 -25.63 -31.65 11.39
C ILE A 220 -26.46 -31.43 10.11
N ALA A 221 -26.14 -32.12 9.01
CA ALA A 221 -26.96 -32.11 7.81
C ALA A 221 -28.17 -33.04 7.99
N PRO A 222 -29.42 -32.55 7.87
CA PRO A 222 -30.62 -33.37 7.90
C PRO A 222 -30.76 -34.27 6.66
#